data_AF-A0A9D4N2F5-F1
#
_entry.id   AF-A0A9D4N2F5-F1
#
_cell.length_a   1.000
_cell.length_b   1.000
_cell.length_c   1.000
_cell.angle_alpha   90.00
_cell.angle_beta   90.00
_cell.angle_gamma   90.00
#
_symmetry.space_group_name_H-M   'P 1'
#
loop_
_entity.id
_entity.type
_entity.pdbx_description
1 polymer ?
#
loop_
_entity_poly.entity_id
_entity_poly.type
_entity_poly.pdbx_seq_one_letter_code
_entity_poly.pdbx_strand_id
1 'polypeptide(L)'
;MASVSVFISKHQTDWDKCCLCQTEQKDENLKLPPPDSKVNDGYTNITKNVPQFYAMNRLPLILDPRRLDEGDGIETTMRKRQAHYHQSCRLMFNKTKQDRARNRSSATTDSFGEMPLKSRRLSLEITKSILCYSATTPNQTSGKQ
;
A
#
# COMPACT_ATOMS: atom_id res chain seq x y z
N MET A 1 26.08 9.59 16.57
CA MET A 1 25.09 10.22 17.48
C MET A 1 23.74 10.12 16.80
N ALA A 2 22.87 9.25 17.31
CA ALA A 2 21.58 8.92 16.69
C ALA A 2 20.65 10.14 16.74
N SER A 3 20.27 10.64 15.57
CA SER A 3 19.25 11.68 15.44
C SER A 3 17.89 11.06 15.78
N VAL A 4 17.52 11.12 17.05
CA VAL A 4 16.18 10.75 17.53
C VAL A 4 15.21 11.73 16.89
N SER A 5 14.44 11.23 15.93
CA SER A 5 13.42 11.99 15.23
C SER A 5 12.41 12.52 16.23
N VAL A 6 12.31 13.85 16.27
CA VAL A 6 11.45 14.65 17.12
C VAL A 6 10.01 14.15 17.03
N PHE A 7 9.44 13.73 18.16
CA PHE A 7 8.01 13.52 18.33
C PHE A 7 7.32 14.89 18.22
N ILE A 8 6.83 15.23 17.02
CA ILE A 8 6.01 16.42 16.86
C ILE A 8 4.64 16.13 17.46
N SER A 9 4.47 16.49 18.73
CA SER A 9 3.16 16.71 19.32
C SER A 9 2.54 17.96 18.67
N LYS A 10 1.77 17.77 17.59
CA LYS A 10 0.80 18.77 17.10
C LYS A 10 -0.51 18.04 16.83
N HIS A 11 -1.38 17.99 17.84
CA HIS A 11 -2.74 17.44 17.78
C HIS A 11 -3.68 18.22 16.84
N GLN A 12 -3.17 19.09 15.97
CA GLN A 12 -3.97 19.91 15.08
C GLN A 12 -3.83 19.38 13.66
N THR A 13 -4.89 18.73 13.19
CA THR A 13 -5.04 18.33 11.79
C THR A 13 -5.62 19.51 11.02
N ASP A 14 -4.92 19.91 9.96
CA ASP A 14 -5.47 20.81 8.95
C ASP A 14 -6.39 19.98 8.04
N TRP A 15 -7.69 20.29 8.09
CA TRP A 15 -8.76 19.57 7.40
C TRP A 15 -9.01 20.08 5.98
N ASP A 16 -8.47 21.26 5.64
CA ASP A 16 -8.46 21.80 4.28
C ASP A 16 -7.41 21.10 3.40
N LYS A 17 -6.45 20.43 4.06
CA LYS A 17 -5.43 19.58 3.43
C LYS A 17 -5.82 18.11 3.48
N CYS A 18 -4.99 17.28 2.86
CA CYS A 18 -5.12 15.84 3.02
C CYS A 18 -4.98 15.46 4.51
N CYS A 19 -6.03 14.90 5.10
CA CYS A 19 -6.05 14.47 6.48
C CYS A 19 -5.02 13.38 6.77
N LEU A 20 -4.53 12.62 5.77
CA LEU A 20 -3.57 11.53 5.96
C LEU A 20 -2.10 11.98 5.91
N CYS A 21 -1.72 12.81 4.95
CA CYS A 21 -0.33 13.25 4.76
C CYS A 21 -0.05 14.71 5.12
N GLN A 22 -1.10 15.51 5.37
CA GLN A 22 -1.00 16.94 5.73
C GLN A 22 -0.24 17.79 4.69
N THR A 23 -0.25 17.36 3.43
CA THR A 23 0.31 18.11 2.30
C THR A 23 -0.79 18.49 1.32
N GLU A 24 -0.56 19.59 0.62
CA GLU A 24 -1.25 19.96 -0.61
C GLU A 24 -0.41 19.37 -1.75
N GLN A 25 -0.73 18.16 -2.23
CA GLN A 25 -0.03 17.68 -3.42
C GLN A 25 -0.58 18.43 -4.65
N LYS A 26 0.32 18.97 -5.48
CA LYS A 26 -0.06 19.73 -6.69
C LYS A 26 -0.63 18.83 -7.79
N ASP A 27 -0.28 17.54 -7.78
CA ASP A 27 -0.55 16.63 -8.89
C ASP A 27 -1.84 15.82 -8.72
N GLU A 28 -2.45 15.82 -7.53
CA GLU A 28 -3.68 15.07 -7.25
C GLU A 28 -4.71 15.94 -6.53
N ASN A 29 -5.93 15.99 -7.06
CA ASN A 29 -7.03 16.71 -6.42
C ASN A 29 -7.53 15.94 -5.18
N LEU A 30 -7.76 16.68 -4.11
CA LEU A 30 -8.34 16.17 -2.87
C LEU A 30 -9.75 15.63 -3.12
N LYS A 31 -10.03 14.42 -2.60
CA LYS A 31 -11.33 13.79 -2.73
C LYS A 31 -12.07 13.81 -1.41
N LEU A 32 -13.35 14.18 -1.49
CA LEU A 32 -14.34 13.94 -0.46
C LEU A 32 -15.06 12.61 -0.79
N PRO A 33 -15.22 11.67 0.16
CA PRO A 33 -16.10 10.53 -0.07
C PRO A 33 -17.55 11.00 -0.25
N PRO A 34 -18.34 10.32 -1.10
CA PRO A 34 -19.75 10.66 -1.27
C PRO A 34 -20.52 10.52 0.05
N PRO A 35 -21.44 11.45 0.37
CA PRO A 35 -22.16 11.47 1.66
C PRO A 35 -23.00 10.20 1.90
N ASP A 36 -23.50 9.58 0.83
CA ASP A 36 -24.42 8.43 0.93
C ASP A 36 -23.71 7.06 0.93
N SER A 37 -22.38 7.01 0.85
CA SER A 37 -21.63 5.76 0.78
C SER A 37 -21.40 5.18 2.19
N LYS A 38 -22.46 4.71 2.85
CA LYS A 38 -22.35 4.14 4.21
C LYS A 38 -21.67 2.76 4.25
N VAL A 39 -21.60 2.06 3.13
CA VAL A 39 -21.05 0.70 3.05
C VAL A 39 -19.75 0.76 2.25
N ASN A 40 -18.61 0.83 2.96
CA ASN A 40 -17.24 0.77 2.40
C ASN A 40 -16.72 2.05 1.72
N ASP A 41 -17.04 3.22 2.27
CA ASP A 41 -16.39 4.48 1.86
C ASP A 41 -14.93 4.59 2.31
N GLY A 42 -14.29 5.69 1.88
CA GLY A 42 -12.92 6.01 2.26
C GLY A 42 -12.73 6.14 3.77
N TYR A 43 -13.67 6.76 4.47
CA TYR A 43 -13.58 6.98 5.93
C TYR A 43 -13.65 5.67 6.72
N THR A 44 -14.58 4.79 6.37
CA THR A 44 -14.70 3.47 7.00
C THR A 44 -13.41 2.68 6.82
N ASN A 45 -12.82 2.72 5.61
CA ASN A 45 -11.60 1.99 5.31
C ASN A 45 -10.39 2.56 6.10
N ILE A 46 -10.24 3.88 6.12
CA ILE A 46 -9.17 4.55 6.86
C ILE A 46 -9.29 4.25 8.36
N THR A 47 -10.48 4.43 8.93
CA THR A 47 -10.73 4.23 10.38
C THR A 47 -10.43 2.80 10.83
N LYS A 48 -10.77 1.80 10.02
CA LYS A 48 -10.48 0.39 10.35
C LYS A 48 -8.99 0.07 10.26
N ASN A 49 -8.32 0.54 9.21
CA ASN A 49 -6.97 0.10 8.91
C ASN A 49 -5.88 0.92 9.62
N VAL A 50 -6.05 2.24 9.79
CA VAL A 50 -5.02 3.12 10.40
C VAL A 50 -4.58 2.64 11.80
N PRO A 51 -5.49 2.34 12.75
CA PRO A 51 -5.09 1.84 14.07
C PRO A 51 -4.35 0.50 13.99
N GLN A 52 -4.73 -0.36 13.06
CA GLN A 52 -4.11 -1.68 12.86
C GLN A 52 -2.68 -1.54 12.31
N PHE A 53 -2.45 -0.63 11.35
CA PHE A 53 -1.09 -0.34 10.87
C PHE A 53 -0.21 0.33 11.94
N TYR A 54 -0.80 1.19 12.77
CA TYR A 54 -0.09 1.82 13.90
C TYR A 54 0.32 0.79 14.94
N ALA A 55 -0.57 -0.12 15.33
CA ALA A 55 -0.27 -1.21 16.27
C ALA A 55 0.86 -2.14 15.78
N MET A 56 0.99 -2.31 14.46
CA MET A 56 2.08 -3.09 13.86
C MET A 56 3.39 -2.29 13.67
N ASN A 57 3.41 -0.99 13.99
CA ASN A 57 4.50 -0.07 13.67
C ASN A 57 4.93 -0.16 12.19
N ARG A 58 3.94 -0.22 11.30
CA ARG A 58 4.09 -0.41 9.84
C ARG A 58 3.26 0.59 9.05
N LEU A 59 3.04 1.79 9.60
CA LEU A 59 2.32 2.82 8.88
C LEU A 59 3.05 3.21 7.59
N PRO A 60 2.34 3.29 6.45
CA PRO A 60 2.93 3.70 5.19
C PRO A 60 3.25 5.19 5.13
N LEU A 61 2.73 5.98 6.08
CA LEU A 61 2.93 7.41 6.23
C LEU A 61 3.26 7.72 7.69
N ILE A 62 4.04 8.77 7.93
CA ILE A 62 4.24 9.28 9.30
C ILE A 62 2.92 9.91 9.74
N LEU A 63 2.13 9.14 10.48
CA LEU A 63 0.77 9.48 10.89
C LEU A 63 0.58 9.07 12.35
N ASP A 64 0.16 10.01 13.21
CA ASP A 64 -0.37 9.67 14.53
C ASP A 64 -1.90 9.50 14.42
N PRO A 65 -2.48 8.31 14.67
CA PRO A 65 -3.94 8.13 14.66
C PRO A 65 -4.68 9.07 15.61
N ARG A 66 -4.04 9.48 16.72
CA ARG A 66 -4.67 10.32 17.76
C ARG A 66 -5.02 11.71 17.23
N ARG A 67 -4.34 12.20 16.19
CA ARG A 67 -4.66 13.51 15.58
C ARG A 67 -5.94 13.51 14.75
N LEU A 68 -6.44 12.33 14.40
CA LEU A 68 -7.67 12.17 13.62
C LEU A 68 -8.89 11.97 14.52
N ASP A 69 -8.69 11.89 15.84
CA ASP A 69 -9.73 11.65 16.82
C ASP A 69 -9.87 12.87 17.75
N GLU A 70 -10.98 13.59 17.64
CA GLU A 70 -11.33 14.71 18.53
C GLU A 70 -12.08 14.27 19.80
N GLY A 71 -12.22 12.95 20.04
CA GLY A 71 -12.87 12.36 21.22
C GLY A 71 -14.11 11.53 20.91
N ASP A 72 -14.67 11.67 19.71
CA ASP A 72 -15.86 10.95 19.23
C ASP A 72 -15.52 9.74 18.34
N GLY A 73 -14.22 9.43 18.20
CA GLY A 73 -13.69 8.44 17.29
C GLY A 73 -13.25 9.03 15.94
N ILE A 74 -12.32 8.36 15.29
CA ILE A 74 -11.72 8.79 14.01
C ILE A 74 -12.78 8.97 12.92
N GLU A 75 -13.67 7.99 12.74
CA GLU A 75 -14.69 8.05 11.68
C GLU A 75 -15.65 9.23 11.88
N THR A 76 -16.16 9.38 13.10
CA THR A 76 -17.07 10.47 13.46
C THR A 76 -16.41 11.82 13.22
N THR A 77 -15.16 11.98 13.66
CA THR A 77 -14.36 13.20 13.48
C THR A 77 -14.17 13.51 11.99
N MET A 78 -13.75 12.53 11.19
CA MET A 78 -13.54 12.71 9.74
C MET A 78 -14.83 13.10 9.01
N ARG A 79 -15.97 12.50 9.37
CA ARG A 79 -17.28 12.85 8.79
C ARG A 79 -17.71 14.25 9.18
N LYS A 80 -17.59 14.61 10.46
CA LYS A 80 -17.94 15.93 11.00
C LYS A 80 -17.13 17.05 10.36
N ARG A 81 -15.83 16.78 10.12
CA ARG A 81 -14.89 17.74 9.52
C ARG A 81 -14.87 17.71 7.99
N GLN A 82 -15.66 16.83 7.35
CA GLN A 82 -15.63 16.63 5.90
C GLN A 82 -14.19 16.46 5.39
N ALA A 83 -13.44 15.58 6.07
CA ALA A 83 -12.01 15.43 5.87
C ALA A 83 -11.66 15.04 4.43
N HIS A 84 -10.77 15.81 3.80
CA HIS A 84 -10.28 15.50 2.46
C HIS A 84 -9.10 14.54 2.48
N TYR A 85 -8.94 13.73 1.43
CA TYR A 85 -7.74 12.91 1.24
C TYR A 85 -7.36 12.77 -0.23
N HIS A 86 -6.08 12.56 -0.49
CA HIS A 86 -5.64 12.05 -1.79
C HIS A 86 -6.09 10.59 -1.96
N GLN A 87 -6.52 10.20 -3.16
CA GLN A 87 -6.84 8.81 -3.47
C GLN A 87 -5.60 7.93 -3.30
N SER A 88 -4.42 8.41 -3.70
CA SER A 88 -3.15 7.72 -3.47
C SER A 88 -2.92 7.40 -1.99
N CYS A 89 -3.13 8.38 -1.11
CA CYS A 89 -3.00 8.23 0.34
C CYS A 89 -4.00 7.21 0.89
N ARG A 90 -5.29 7.29 0.49
CA ARG A 90 -6.30 6.30 0.88
C ARG A 90 -5.89 4.88 0.47
N LEU A 91 -5.39 4.70 -0.75
CA LEU A 91 -4.97 3.40 -1.27
C LEU A 91 -3.75 2.82 -0.55
N MET A 92 -3.04 3.60 0.28
CA MET A 92 -1.98 3.08 1.14
C MET A 92 -2.52 2.24 2.30
N PHE A 93 -3.74 2.53 2.76
CA PHE A 93 -4.37 1.86 3.91
C PHE A 93 -5.31 0.72 3.50
N ASN A 94 -5.14 0.14 2.30
CA ASN A 94 -6.03 -0.93 1.85
C ASN A 94 -5.79 -2.28 2.56
N LYS A 95 -6.83 -3.11 2.61
CA LYS A 95 -6.83 -4.44 3.26
C LYS A 95 -5.71 -5.34 2.72
N THR A 96 -5.46 -5.34 1.42
CA THR A 96 -4.41 -6.19 0.82
C THR A 96 -3.01 -5.81 1.29
N LYS A 97 -2.72 -4.51 1.51
CA LYS A 97 -1.45 -4.06 2.09
C LYS A 97 -1.35 -4.41 3.57
N GLN A 98 -2.47 -4.38 4.28
CA GLN A 98 -2.54 -4.83 5.67
C GLN A 98 -2.25 -6.32 5.81
N ASP A 99 -2.87 -7.17 4.99
CA ASP A 99 -2.62 -8.62 4.99
C ASP A 99 -1.15 -8.94 4.69
N ARG A 100 -0.54 -8.18 3.76
CA ARG A 100 0.91 -8.27 3.48
C ARG A 100 1.77 -7.81 4.66
N ALA A 101 1.36 -6.78 5.39
CA ALA A 101 2.07 -6.32 6.59
C ALA A 101 1.99 -7.38 7.69
N ARG A 102 0.80 -7.94 7.94
CA ARG A 102 0.56 -9.02 8.92
C ARG A 102 1.41 -10.26 8.62
N ASN A 103 1.47 -10.69 7.36
CA ASN A 103 2.28 -11.83 6.95
C ASN A 103 3.79 -11.63 7.15
N ARG A 104 4.29 -10.38 7.10
CA ARG A 104 5.71 -10.10 7.40
C ARG A 104 5.99 -10.15 8.90
N SER A 105 5.04 -9.73 9.73
CA SER A 105 5.18 -9.81 11.20
C SER A 105 5.04 -11.24 11.73
N SER A 106 4.27 -12.12 11.07
CA SER A 106 4.14 -13.52 11.50
C SER A 106 5.31 -14.40 11.06
N ALA A 107 6.14 -13.97 10.11
CA ALA A 107 7.29 -14.73 9.61
C ALA A 107 8.54 -14.59 10.48
N THR A 108 8.50 -13.79 11.56
CA THR A 108 9.66 -13.53 12.45
C THR A 108 9.60 -14.30 13.77
N THR A 109 8.65 -15.22 13.94
CA THR A 109 8.53 -16.07 15.13
C THR A 109 8.49 -17.53 14.69
N ASP A 110 9.65 -18.07 14.37
CA ASP A 110 10.19 -19.32 14.90
C ASP A 110 11.29 -19.88 14.00
N SER A 111 12.38 -20.24 14.66
CA SER A 111 13.51 -20.96 14.09
C SER A 111 13.11 -22.40 13.73
N PHE A 112 13.64 -22.88 12.61
CA PHE A 112 13.71 -24.30 12.18
C PHE A 112 12.38 -25.08 12.11
N GLY A 113 11.59 -24.85 11.05
CA GLY A 113 10.49 -25.75 10.71
C GLY A 113 9.72 -25.32 9.47
N GLU A 114 9.73 -26.17 8.44
CA GLU A 114 8.91 -26.15 7.22
C GLU A 114 8.80 -24.87 6.39
N MET A 115 9.35 -24.96 5.17
CA MET A 115 8.98 -24.15 4.02
C MET A 115 7.47 -24.28 3.73
N PRO A 116 6.66 -23.21 3.80
CA PRO A 116 5.32 -23.23 3.26
C PRO A 116 5.44 -23.23 1.74
N LEU A 117 5.01 -24.31 1.10
CA LEU A 117 4.79 -24.35 -0.35
C LEU A 117 3.70 -23.33 -0.71
N LYS A 118 4.09 -22.07 -0.88
CA LYS A 118 3.29 -21.08 -1.58
C LYS A 118 3.11 -21.58 -3.00
N SER A 119 1.89 -22.01 -3.27
CA SER A 119 1.32 -22.17 -4.61
C SER A 119 1.85 -21.06 -5.51
N ARG A 120 2.72 -21.44 -6.46
CA ARG A 120 3.03 -20.58 -7.60
C ARG A 120 1.72 -20.45 -8.35
N ARG A 121 1.27 -19.22 -8.61
CA ARG A 121 0.36 -18.96 -9.71
C ARG A 121 1.08 -19.49 -10.96
N LEU A 122 0.70 -20.67 -11.44
CA LEU A 122 1.05 -21.09 -12.78
C LEU A 122 0.28 -20.13 -13.70
N SER A 123 1.00 -19.14 -14.22
CA SER A 123 0.54 -18.44 -15.40
C SER A 123 0.45 -19.49 -16.50
N LEU A 124 -0.77 -19.83 -16.92
CA LEU A 124 -0.99 -20.41 -18.25
C LEU A 124 -0.74 -19.31 -19.28
N GLU A 125 0.50 -18.84 -19.36
CA GLU A 125 1.02 -18.24 -20.55
C GLU A 125 2.16 -19.14 -20.99
N ILE A 126 1.79 -20.05 -21.88
CA ILE A 126 2.69 -20.75 -22.78
C ILE A 126 3.58 -19.67 -23.39
N THR A 127 4.81 -19.57 -22.87
CA THR A 127 5.87 -18.78 -23.45
C THR A 127 6.18 -19.39 -24.82
N LYS A 128 5.44 -18.97 -25.85
CA LYS A 128 5.93 -19.06 -27.23
C LYS A 128 7.07 -18.05 -27.33
N SER A 129 8.25 -18.49 -26.90
CA SER A 129 9.51 -17.80 -27.09
C SER A 129 9.76 -17.71 -28.59
N ILE A 130 9.32 -16.61 -29.19
CA ILE A 130 9.77 -16.14 -30.50
C ILE A 130 11.22 -15.69 -30.30
N LEU A 131 12.16 -16.57 -30.61
CA LEU A 131 13.50 -16.16 -31.00
C LEU A 131 13.71 -16.61 -32.43
N CYS A 132 13.45 -15.67 -33.34
CA CYS A 132 14.06 -15.68 -34.66
C CYS A 132 15.57 -15.62 -34.48
N TYR A 133 16.28 -16.68 -34.86
CA TYR A 133 17.69 -16.58 -35.22
C TYR A 133 17.85 -17.21 -36.61
N SER A 134 17.91 -16.34 -37.61
CA SER A 134 18.40 -16.67 -38.94
C SER A 134 19.91 -16.92 -38.85
N ALA A 135 20.35 -18.14 -39.15
CA ALA A 135 21.75 -18.41 -39.43
C ALA A 135 21.86 -19.39 -40.61
N THR A 136 22.05 -18.76 -41.76
CA THR A 136 22.65 -19.23 -43.02
C THR A 136 23.54 -20.47 -42.86
N THR A 137 23.20 -21.57 -43.53
CA THR A 137 24.10 -22.71 -43.75
C THR A 137 25.15 -22.35 -44.80
N PRO A 138 26.45 -22.45 -44.53
CA PRO A 138 27.46 -22.37 -45.58
C PRO A 138 27.52 -23.68 -46.38
N ASN A 139 27.47 -23.48 -47.70
CA ASN A 139 27.84 -24.42 -48.75
C ASN A 139 29.28 -24.92 -48.54
N GLN A 140 29.48 -26.24 -48.41
CA GLN A 140 30.74 -26.87 -48.77
C GLN A 140 30.50 -27.91 -49.85
N THR A 141 30.97 -27.54 -51.02
CA THR A 141 31.38 -28.38 -52.14
C THR A 141 32.24 -29.56 -51.71
N SER A 142 31.93 -30.75 -52.21
CA SER A 142 32.94 -31.79 -52.46
C SER A 142 32.54 -32.52 -53.73
N GLY A 143 33.31 -32.27 -54.79
CA GLY A 143 33.27 -33.02 -56.02
C GLY A 143 34.20 -34.23 -55.95
N LYS A 144 33.82 -35.26 -56.72
CA LYS A 144 34.65 -36.26 -57.41
C LYS A 144 35.72 -37.00 -56.58
N GLN A 145 35.56 -38.32 -56.52
CA GLN A 145 36.38 -39.25 -57.32
C GLN A 145 35.48 -40.35 -57.89
#